data_AF-A0AB72ZLK1-F1
#
_entry.id   AF-A0AB72ZLK1-F1
#
_cell.length_a   1.000
_cell.length_b   1.000
_cell.length_c   1.000
_cell.angle_alpha   90.00
_cell.angle_beta   90.00
_cell.angle_gamma   90.00
#
_symmetry.space_group_name_H-M   'P 1'
#
loop_
_entity.id
_entity.type
_entity.pdbx_description
1 polymer ?
#
loop_
_entity_poly.entity_id
_entity_poly.type
_entity_poly.pdbx_seq_one_letter_code
_entity_poly.pdbx_strand_id
1 'polypeptide(L)' 'MTLQQKLTQFPRLDLVGNATPLEKLSRLSDYLGREIYIKRDDVTPVALGGNKLRKLEFLAADALRQGADTLVTAG' A
#
# COMPACT_ATOMS: atom_id res chain seq x y z
N MET A 1 13.65 -16.60 9.27
CA MET A 1 13.45 -15.14 9.38
C MET A 1 12.21 -14.75 8.57
N THR A 2 11.22 -14.12 9.19
CA THR A 2 9.94 -13.74 8.54
C THR A 2 10.12 -12.53 7.62
N LEU A 3 9.17 -12.29 6.72
CA LEU A 3 9.17 -11.07 5.89
C LEU A 3 9.18 -9.81 6.76
N GLN A 4 8.37 -9.81 7.83
CA GLN A 4 8.30 -8.70 8.77
C GLN A 4 9.67 -8.40 9.40
N GLN A 5 10.40 -9.43 9.85
CA GLN A 5 11.75 -9.28 10.41
C GLN A 5 12.75 -8.72 9.39
N LYS A 6 12.62 -9.03 8.10
CA LYS A 6 13.51 -8.49 7.06
C LYS A 6 13.23 -7.02 6.73
N LEU A 7 12.02 -6.55 7.00
CA LEU A 7 11.59 -5.20 6.65
C LEU A 7 11.77 -4.17 7.78
N THR A 8 11.90 -4.60 9.04
CA THR A 8 12.06 -3.69 10.19
C THR A 8 13.32 -2.81 10.14
N GLN A 9 14.33 -3.18 9.34
CA GLN A 9 15.53 -2.37 9.13
C GLN A 9 15.32 -1.13 8.24
N PHE A 10 14.21 -1.07 7.49
CA PHE A 10 13.88 0.06 6.64
C PHE A 10 12.91 1.00 7.34
N PRO A 11 13.18 2.32 7.38
CA PRO A 11 12.26 3.27 8.00
C PRO A 11 10.95 3.32 7.21
N ARG A 12 9.83 3.45 7.94
CA ARG A 12 8.49 3.43 7.37
C ARG A 12 7.58 4.39 8.15
N LEU A 13 6.87 5.26 7.43
CA LEU A 13 5.76 6.05 7.96
C LEU A 13 4.49 5.19 8.01
N ASP A 14 3.61 5.44 8.98
CA ASP A 14 2.28 4.83 8.99
C ASP A 14 1.28 5.74 8.27
N LEU A 15 1.07 5.50 6.98
CA LEU A 15 0.14 6.27 6.13
C LEU A 15 -1.11 5.47 5.79
N VAL A 16 -1.02 4.13 5.80
CA VAL A 16 -2.14 3.25 5.45
C VAL A 16 -2.88 2.75 6.70
N GLY A 17 -2.18 2.58 7.83
CA GLY A 17 -2.73 1.95 9.03
C GLY A 17 -2.96 0.45 8.82
N ASN A 18 -4.24 0.07 8.76
CA ASN A 18 -4.66 -1.33 8.76
C ASN A 18 -4.56 -2.02 7.39
N ALA A 19 -4.64 -3.36 7.42
CA ALA A 19 -4.78 -4.14 6.20
C ALA A 19 -6.10 -3.78 5.50
N THR A 20 -6.01 -3.39 4.22
CA THR A 20 -7.19 -3.09 3.40
C THR A 20 -8.06 -4.34 3.19
N PRO A 21 -9.36 -4.22 2.94
CA PRO A 21 -10.24 -5.37 2.70
C PRO A 21 -9.75 -6.28 1.57
N LEU A 22 -9.97 -7.59 1.72
CA LEU A 22 -9.89 -8.57 0.65
C LEU A 22 -11.31 -9.12 0.42
N GLU A 23 -11.90 -8.80 -0.72
CA GLU A 23 -13.32 -9.05 -0.98
C GLU A 23 -13.47 -10.07 -2.10
N LYS A 24 -14.38 -11.04 -1.93
CA LYS A 24 -14.76 -11.97 -3.01
C LYS A 24 -15.71 -11.24 -3.96
N LEU A 25 -15.40 -11.25 -5.26
CA LEU A 25 -16.26 -10.70 -6.30
C LEU A 25 -17.23 -11.78 -6.79
N SER A 26 -18.25 -12.12 -6.00
CA SER A 26 -19.13 -13.27 -6.28
C SER A 26 -19.75 -13.22 -7.67
N ARG A 27 -20.35 -12.09 -8.08
CA ARG A 27 -20.98 -11.93 -9.40
C ARG A 27 -20.00 -12.12 -10.57
N LEU A 28 -18.79 -11.57 -10.43
CA LEU A 28 -17.74 -11.71 -11.44
C LEU A 28 -17.19 -13.14 -11.46
N SER A 29 -17.09 -13.76 -10.29
CA SER A 29 -16.62 -15.13 -10.14
C SER A 29 -17.56 -16.12 -10.84
N ASP A 30 -18.87 -15.94 -10.65
CA ASP A 30 -19.91 -16.75 -11.31
C ASP A 30 -19.88 -16.56 -12.83
N TYR A 31 -19.77 -15.30 -13.29
CA TYR A 31 -19.68 -14.98 -14.71
C TYR A 31 -18.47 -15.62 -15.40
N LEU A 32 -17.32 -15.66 -14.74
CA LEU A 32 -16.06 -16.20 -15.31
C LEU A 32 -15.80 -17.66 -14.95
N GLY A 33 -16.65 -18.31 -14.13
CA GLY A 33 -16.44 -19.67 -13.67
C GLY A 33 -15.15 -19.86 -12.85
N ARG A 34 -14.71 -18.83 -12.12
CA ARG A 34 -13.46 -18.85 -11.33
C ARG A 34 -13.60 -17.99 -10.09
N GLU A 35 -13.03 -18.42 -8.96
CA GLU A 35 -12.96 -17.58 -7.78
C GLU A 35 -12.08 -16.35 -8.00
N ILE A 36 -12.68 -15.17 -7.92
CA ILE A 36 -11.99 -13.89 -8.09
C ILE A 36 -12.17 -13.07 -6.82
N TYR A 37 -11.05 -12.54 -6.34
CA TYR A 37 -10.99 -11.66 -5.20
C TYR A 37 -10.34 -10.34 -5.61
N ILE A 38 -10.70 -9.27 -4.91
CA ILE A 38 -10.08 -7.95 -5.05
C ILE A 38 -9.45 -7.53 -3.73
N LYS A 39 -8.20 -7.06 -3.79
CA LYS A 39 -7.52 -6.41 -2.67
C LYS A 39 -7.73 -4.91 -2.78
N ARG A 40 -8.45 -4.33 -1.82
CA ARG A 40 -8.98 -2.96 -1.89
C ARG A 40 -7.94 -1.89 -1.51
N ASP A 41 -6.81 -1.88 -2.19
CA ASP A 41 -5.78 -0.84 -1.98
C ASP A 41 -6.21 0.56 -2.44
N ASP A 42 -7.33 0.66 -3.13
CA ASP A 42 -8.05 1.90 -3.43
C ASP A 42 -8.66 2.56 -2.17
N VAL A 43 -8.93 1.83 -1.09
CA VAL A 43 -9.60 2.38 0.11
C VAL A 43 -8.64 2.84 1.21
N THR A 44 -7.41 3.22 0.86
CA THR A 44 -6.46 3.74 1.85
C THR A 44 -6.81 5.18 2.27
N PRO A 45 -6.48 5.62 3.50
CA PRO A 45 -7.13 6.79 4.12
C PRO A 45 -6.63 8.15 3.60
N VAL A 46 -5.54 8.19 2.84
CA VAL A 46 -4.94 9.46 2.39
C VAL A 46 -5.47 9.84 1.01
N ALA A 47 -6.11 11.01 0.94
CA ALA A 47 -6.68 11.59 -0.27
C ALA A 47 -7.62 10.59 -1.00
N LEU A 48 -7.26 10.13 -2.20
CA LEU A 48 -8.04 9.18 -3.01
C LEU A 48 -7.50 7.75 -2.93
N GLY A 49 -6.58 7.49 -2.00
CA GLY A 49 -5.96 6.19 -1.77
C GLY A 49 -5.10 5.68 -2.92
N GLY A 50 -5.02 4.34 -3.04
CA GLY A 50 -4.29 3.65 -4.10
C GLY A 50 -2.94 3.07 -3.69
N ASN A 51 -2.35 2.33 -4.63
CA ASN A 51 -1.13 1.55 -4.39
C ASN A 51 0.12 2.41 -4.10
N LYS A 52 0.16 3.65 -4.57
CA LYS A 52 1.31 4.56 -4.40
C LYS A 52 1.57 4.88 -2.94
N LEU A 53 0.53 4.90 -2.10
CA LEU A 53 0.66 5.21 -0.69
C LEU A 53 1.54 4.19 0.05
N ARG A 54 1.42 2.90 -0.27
CA ARG A 54 2.28 1.84 0.31
C ARG A 54 3.77 2.03 0.01
N LYS A 55 4.09 2.54 -1.19
CA LYS A 55 5.48 2.84 -1.57
C LYS A 55 5.95 4.10 -0.85
N LEU A 56 5.08 5.10 -0.76
CA LEU A 56 5.38 6.38 -0.16
C LEU A 56 5.70 6.25 1.33
N GLU A 57 5.12 5.29 2.06
CA GLU A 57 5.48 5.00 3.45
C GLU A 57 6.99 4.79 3.66
N PHE A 58 7.66 4.13 2.71
CA PHE A 58 9.11 3.91 2.79
C PHE A 58 9.89 5.06 2.15
N LEU A 59 9.46 5.53 0.96
CA LEU A 59 10.16 6.58 0.22
C LEU A 59 10.19 7.90 1.00
N ALA A 60 9.05 8.30 1.59
CA ALA A 60 8.98 9.53 2.38
C ALA A 60 9.69 9.38 3.73
N ALA A 61 9.64 8.20 4.36
CA ALA A 61 10.42 7.95 5.57
C ALA A 61 11.93 8.10 5.32
N ASP A 62 12.41 7.60 4.19
CA ASP A 62 13.81 7.74 3.82
C ASP A 62 14.18 9.19 3.46
N ALA A 63 13.32 9.90 2.72
CA ALA A 63 13.52 11.32 2.42
C ALA A 63 13.64 12.17 3.71
N LEU A 64 12.76 11.93 4.69
CA LEU A 64 12.83 12.57 6.00
C LEU A 64 14.13 12.23 6.74
N ARG A 65 14.56 10.97 6.70
CA ARG A 65 15.84 10.52 7.29
C ARG A 65 17.05 11.22 6.67
N GLN A 66 17.00 11.51 5.37
CA GLN A 66 18.03 12.25 4.64
C GLN A 66 17.96 13.77 4.86
N GLY A 67 16.98 14.26 5.62
CA GLY A 67 16.78 15.70 5.84
C GLY A 67 16.24 16.45 4.63
N ALA A 68 15.60 15.76 3.69
CA ALA A 68 14.95 16.40 2.56
C ALA A 68 13.73 17.21 3.02
N ASP A 69 13.56 18.40 2.44
CA ASP A 69 12.41 19.29 2.68
C ASP A 69 11.39 19.28 1.52
N THR A 70 11.78 18.73 0.38
CA THR A 70 11.02 18.80 -0.87
C THR A 70 10.99 17.43 -1.54
N LEU A 71 9.80 16.98 -1.94
CA LEU A 71 9.62 15.79 -2.77
C LEU A 71 9.35 16.19 -4.21
N VAL A 72 10.16 15.69 -5.14
CA VAL A 72 9.95 15.83 -6.57
C VAL A 72 9.74 14.45 -7.17
N THR A 73 8.68 14.30 -7.97
CA THR A 73 8.36 13.05 -8.66
C THR A 73 7.83 13.37 -10.05
N ALA A 74 7.90 12.40 -10.96
CA ALA A 74 7.42 12.52 -12.33
C ALA A 74 6.47 11.36 -12.66
N GLY A 75 5.67 11.54 -13.71
CA GLY A 75 4.68 10.58 -14.20
C GLY A 75 4.93 10.22 -15.65
#